data_AF-A0A521DHM1-F1
#
_entry.id   AF-A0A521DHM1-F1
#
_cell.length_a   1.000
_cell.length_b   1.000
_cell.length_c   1.000
_cell.angle_alpha   90.00
_cell.angle_beta   90.00
_cell.angle_gamma   90.00
#
_symmetry.space_group_name_H-M   'P 1'
#
loop_
_entity.id
_entity.type
_entity.pdbx_description
1 polymer ?
#
loop_
_entity_poly.entity_id
_entity_poly.type
_entity_poly.pdbx_seq_one_letter_code
_entity_poly.pdbx_strand_id
1 'polypeptide(L)'
;MLGWKIFAHSVRMVFGNLKQVLQITFGPSLVATAVIFALFFVLDVPLDQLNTTTGELPAGVSSGSVIGFLVGFMAVIFVTMFWIVVSWHRFVLLEEYPRGIFPTFRFDRILAYFGRVLLLGILMAIAFLPAGAVLSALGGGALSVVFVIVIVVFLIICFYRLSIILPAAAIGQPLTLGQAWNNTAGAGGAIIVLLLVSFVFQVVVQLVFTALAFIPVLGVLLSLFFGVLVLPLINVSILTTMYGVFVEKRQLT
;
A
#
# COMPACT_ATOMS: atom_id res chain seq x y z
N MET A 1 -19.88 -0.60 15.20
CA MET A 1 -18.57 -0.23 15.79
C MET A 1 -17.78 0.64 14.81
N LEU A 2 -16.98 1.61 15.29
CA LEU A 2 -16.29 2.59 14.43
C LEU A 2 -15.34 1.95 13.40
N GLY A 3 -14.57 0.93 13.79
CA GLY A 3 -13.64 0.23 12.87
C GLY A 3 -14.33 -0.38 11.65
N TRP A 4 -15.47 -1.04 11.85
CA TRP A 4 -16.31 -1.54 10.75
C TRP A 4 -16.80 -0.41 9.84
N LYS A 5 -17.24 0.72 10.41
CA LYS A 5 -17.70 1.87 9.60
C LYS A 5 -16.58 2.44 8.74
N ILE A 6 -15.36 2.58 9.29
CA ILE A 6 -14.18 3.03 8.54
C ILE A 6 -13.90 2.08 7.37
N PHE A 7 -13.88 0.77 7.64
CA PHE A 7 -13.66 -0.25 6.62
C PHE A 7 -14.73 -0.22 5.53
N ALA A 8 -16.00 -0.33 5.91
CA ALA A 8 -17.12 -0.36 4.97
C ALA A 8 -17.20 0.91 4.13
N HIS A 9 -16.95 2.07 4.73
CA HIS A 9 -16.87 3.34 4.00
C HIS A 9 -15.71 3.35 3.00
N SER A 10 -14.53 2.84 3.38
CA SER A 10 -13.36 2.75 2.49
C SER A 10 -13.62 1.85 1.28
N VAL A 11 -14.28 0.71 1.49
CA VAL A 11 -14.70 -0.19 0.40
C VAL A 11 -15.71 0.52 -0.51
N ARG A 12 -16.77 1.10 0.08
CA ARG A 12 -17.81 1.83 -0.67
C ARG A 12 -17.25 3.00 -1.47
N MET A 13 -16.24 3.69 -0.94
CA MET A 13 -15.56 4.79 -1.60
C MET A 13 -14.88 4.34 -2.91
N VAL A 14 -14.20 3.19 -2.91
CA VAL A 14 -13.56 2.66 -4.11
C VAL A 14 -14.60 2.18 -5.13
N PHE A 15 -15.57 1.37 -4.70
CA PHE A 15 -16.61 0.84 -5.58
C PHE A 15 -17.61 1.89 -6.07
N GLY A 16 -17.82 2.97 -5.31
CA GLY A 16 -18.65 4.11 -5.71
C GLY A 16 -17.96 5.02 -6.73
N ASN A 17 -16.65 4.90 -6.91
CA ASN A 17 -15.84 5.77 -7.77
C ASN A 17 -14.98 4.97 -8.75
N LEU A 18 -15.51 3.88 -9.32
CA LEU A 18 -14.76 3.01 -10.25
C LEU A 18 -14.21 3.74 -11.48
N LYS A 19 -14.93 4.77 -11.96
CA LYS A 19 -14.45 5.64 -13.03
C LYS A 19 -13.14 6.34 -12.62
N GLN A 20 -13.11 6.92 -11.43
CA GLN A 20 -11.93 7.62 -10.91
C GLN A 20 -10.82 6.66 -10.53
N VAL A 21 -11.14 5.46 -10.02
CA VAL A 21 -10.17 4.37 -9.86
C VAL A 21 -9.44 4.14 -11.17
N LEU A 22 -10.18 3.93 -12.27
CA LEU A 22 -9.58 3.69 -13.58
C LEU A 22 -8.79 4.91 -14.08
N GLN A 23 -9.33 6.13 -13.96
CA GLN A 23 -8.63 7.34 -14.41
C GLN A 23 -7.34 7.62 -13.64
N ILE A 24 -7.28 7.26 -12.36
CA ILE A 24 -6.11 7.50 -11.50
C ILE A 24 -5.06 6.41 -11.68
N THR A 25 -5.47 5.15 -11.92
CA THR A 25 -4.52 4.04 -12.01
C THR A 25 -4.07 3.72 -13.42
N PHE A 26 -4.97 3.77 -14.41
CA PHE A 26 -4.71 3.24 -15.74
C PHE A 26 -3.55 3.94 -16.45
N GLY A 27 -3.57 5.27 -16.53
CA GLY A 27 -2.51 6.05 -17.18
C GLY A 27 -1.14 5.83 -16.53
N PRO A 28 -1.00 6.01 -15.20
CA PRO A 28 0.25 5.72 -14.50
C PRO A 28 0.74 4.29 -14.66
N SER A 29 -0.16 3.29 -14.60
CA SER A 29 0.21 1.89 -14.82
C SER A 29 0.71 1.64 -16.24
N LEU A 30 0.10 2.26 -17.26
CA LEU A 30 0.56 2.12 -18.64
C LEU A 30 1.98 2.70 -18.84
N VAL A 31 2.25 3.85 -18.23
CA VAL A 31 3.59 4.45 -18.23
C VAL A 31 4.60 3.52 -17.53
N ALA A 32 4.24 2.99 -16.36
CA ALA A 32 5.09 2.04 -15.64
C ALA A 32 5.40 0.81 -16.48
N THR A 33 4.40 0.21 -17.12
CA THR A 33 4.56 -0.94 -18.01
C THR A 33 5.50 -0.61 -19.17
N ALA A 34 5.30 0.53 -19.86
CA ALA A 34 6.16 0.94 -20.96
C ALA A 34 7.62 1.13 -20.52
N VAL A 35 7.86 1.76 -19.36
CA VAL A 35 9.21 1.95 -18.82
C VAL A 35 9.84 0.62 -18.39
N ILE A 36 9.08 -0.28 -17.76
CA ILE A 36 9.56 -1.62 -17.39
C ILE A 36 9.95 -2.41 -18.65
N PHE A 37 9.15 -2.37 -19.71
CA PHE A 37 9.52 -2.98 -20.99
C PHE A 37 10.81 -2.36 -21.55
N ALA A 38 10.94 -1.04 -21.53
CA ALA A 38 12.17 -0.36 -21.96
C ALA A 38 13.41 -0.78 -21.15
N LEU A 39 13.25 -1.02 -19.83
CA LEU A 39 14.35 -1.50 -18.98
C LEU A 39 14.85 -2.88 -19.40
N PHE A 40 13.97 -3.79 -19.84
CA PHE A 40 14.40 -5.08 -20.38
C PHE A 40 15.28 -4.92 -21.62
N PHE A 41 14.93 -4.02 -22.54
CA PHE A 41 15.70 -3.76 -23.75
C PHE A 41 17.03 -3.05 -23.48
N VAL A 42 17.05 -2.05 -22.59
CA VAL A 42 18.25 -1.25 -22.30
C VAL A 42 19.31 -2.06 -21.53
N LEU A 43 18.88 -3.05 -20.75
CA LEU A 43 19.76 -3.86 -19.90
C LEU A 43 20.03 -5.26 -20.48
N ASP A 44 19.60 -5.51 -21.72
CA ASP A 44 19.74 -6.80 -22.41
C ASP A 44 19.25 -7.99 -21.57
N VAL A 45 18.14 -7.82 -20.85
CA VAL A 45 17.53 -8.87 -20.01
C VAL A 45 16.46 -9.61 -20.84
N PRO A 46 16.64 -10.90 -21.16
CA PRO A 46 15.70 -11.66 -21.97
C PRO A 46 14.36 -11.89 -21.25
N LEU A 47 13.24 -11.55 -21.91
CA LEU A 47 11.86 -11.68 -21.38
C LEU A 47 11.40 -13.14 -21.25
N ASP A 48 11.89 -14.01 -22.12
CA ASP A 48 11.58 -15.45 -22.19
C ASP A 48 12.10 -16.25 -20.99
N GLN A 49 13.02 -15.66 -20.21
CA GLN A 49 13.67 -16.30 -19.08
C GLN A 49 13.05 -15.94 -17.71
N LEU A 50 11.98 -15.15 -17.71
CA LEU A 50 11.13 -14.94 -16.53
C LEU A 50 10.43 -16.22 -16.05
N ASN A 51 10.52 -17.30 -16.83
CA ASN A 51 9.90 -18.60 -16.56
C ASN A 51 10.93 -19.72 -16.30
N THR A 52 12.24 -19.44 -16.35
CA THR A 52 13.28 -20.44 -16.11
C THR A 52 13.66 -20.48 -14.64
N THR A 53 13.27 -21.55 -13.95
CA THR A 53 13.55 -21.82 -12.53
C THR A 53 14.99 -22.29 -12.26
N THR A 54 15.86 -22.24 -13.27
CA THR A 54 17.27 -22.57 -13.13
C THR A 54 17.97 -21.33 -12.58
N GLY A 55 18.43 -21.35 -11.33
CA GLY A 55 19.14 -20.24 -10.67
C GLY A 55 20.49 -19.86 -11.30
N GLU A 56 20.69 -20.16 -12.58
CA GLU A 56 21.82 -19.81 -13.40
C GLU A 56 21.47 -18.59 -14.26
N LEU A 57 22.40 -17.65 -14.35
CA LEU A 57 22.20 -16.48 -15.20
C LEU A 57 22.22 -16.91 -16.68
N PRO A 58 21.32 -16.34 -17.50
CA PRO A 58 21.33 -16.55 -18.94
C PRO A 58 22.71 -16.26 -19.54
N ALA A 59 23.13 -17.05 -20.53
CA ALA A 59 24.34 -16.75 -21.29
C ALA A 59 24.22 -15.36 -21.93
N GLY A 60 25.14 -14.43 -21.58
CA GLY A 60 25.13 -13.04 -22.06
C GLY A 60 24.53 -12.02 -21.09
N VAL A 61 23.88 -12.45 -20.00
CA VAL A 61 23.35 -11.55 -18.97
C VAL A 61 24.32 -11.43 -17.81
N SER A 62 24.80 -10.21 -17.57
CA SER A 62 25.66 -9.92 -16.43
C SER A 62 24.86 -9.80 -15.12
N SER A 63 25.49 -10.10 -13.98
CA SER A 63 24.88 -9.81 -12.68
C SER A 63 24.56 -8.32 -12.51
N GLY A 64 25.36 -7.44 -13.13
CA GLY A 64 25.16 -6.00 -13.11
C GLY A 64 23.87 -5.56 -13.81
N SER A 65 23.53 -6.15 -14.95
CA SER A 65 22.28 -5.84 -15.66
C SER A 65 21.05 -6.34 -14.91
N VAL A 66 21.13 -7.50 -14.24
CA VAL A 66 20.04 -7.98 -13.37
C VAL A 66 19.82 -7.06 -12.17
N ILE A 67 20.90 -6.66 -11.47
CA ILE A 67 20.80 -5.72 -10.35
C ILE A 67 20.24 -4.38 -10.83
N GLY A 68 20.75 -3.85 -11.95
CA GLY A 68 20.25 -2.62 -12.56
C GLY A 68 18.76 -2.71 -12.90
N PHE A 69 18.32 -3.85 -13.44
CA PHE A 69 16.91 -4.09 -13.76
C PHE A 69 16.05 -4.10 -12.50
N LEU A 70 16.45 -4.84 -11.46
CA LEU A 70 15.71 -4.92 -10.20
C LEU A 70 15.58 -3.56 -9.53
N VAL A 71 16.66 -2.77 -9.49
CA VAL A 71 16.66 -1.41 -8.94
C VAL A 71 15.76 -0.49 -9.77
N GLY A 72 15.88 -0.53 -11.11
CA GLY A 72 15.05 0.26 -12.01
C GLY A 72 13.57 -0.10 -11.92
N PHE A 73 13.25 -1.40 -11.93
CA PHE A 73 11.90 -1.93 -11.75
C PHE A 73 11.29 -1.44 -10.43
N MET A 74 12.04 -1.58 -9.33
CA MET A 74 11.59 -1.15 -8.01
C MET A 74 11.34 0.37 -7.97
N ALA A 75 12.22 1.17 -8.56
CA ALA A 75 12.05 2.61 -8.66
C ALA A 75 10.78 2.99 -9.45
N VAL A 76 10.56 2.36 -10.60
CA VAL A 76 9.36 2.60 -11.45
C VAL A 76 8.09 2.25 -10.69
N ILE A 77 8.05 1.10 -10.01
CA ILE A 77 6.91 0.66 -9.22
C ILE A 77 6.62 1.64 -8.09
N PHE A 78 7.64 2.05 -7.31
CA PHE A 78 7.44 2.99 -6.21
C PHE A 78 6.94 4.37 -6.68
N VAL A 79 7.55 4.93 -7.72
CA VAL A 79 7.13 6.23 -8.27
C VAL A 79 5.68 6.17 -8.74
N THR A 80 5.32 5.11 -9.46
CA THR A 80 3.96 4.90 -9.96
C THR A 80 2.96 4.74 -8.82
N MET A 81 3.28 3.94 -7.82
CA MET A 81 2.42 3.71 -6.65
C MET A 81 2.20 5.01 -5.88
N PHE A 82 3.24 5.80 -5.61
CA PHE A 82 3.07 7.08 -4.93
C PHE A 82 2.31 8.10 -5.77
N TRP A 83 2.49 8.11 -7.09
CA TRP A 83 1.69 8.95 -7.98
C TRP A 83 0.19 8.60 -7.88
N ILE A 84 -0.16 7.32 -7.92
CA ILE A 84 -1.54 6.83 -7.77
C ILE A 84 -2.09 7.19 -6.39
N VAL A 85 -1.35 6.87 -5.32
CA VAL A 85 -1.82 7.06 -3.94
C VAL A 85 -2.01 8.53 -3.59
N VAL A 86 -1.08 9.40 -3.97
CA VAL A 86 -1.20 10.84 -3.75
C VAL A 86 -2.39 11.40 -4.52
N SER A 87 -2.57 10.98 -5.77
CA SER A 87 -3.72 11.39 -6.59
C SER A 87 -5.03 10.94 -5.97
N TRP A 88 -5.09 9.71 -5.45
CA TRP A 88 -6.27 9.17 -4.77
C TRP A 88 -6.63 9.95 -3.50
N HIS A 89 -5.65 10.21 -2.62
CA HIS A 89 -5.87 11.01 -1.42
C HIS A 89 -6.43 12.40 -1.74
N ARG A 90 -5.89 13.06 -2.77
CA ARG A 90 -6.35 14.39 -3.19
C ARG A 90 -7.72 14.36 -3.84
N PHE A 91 -8.01 13.35 -4.66
CA PHE A 91 -9.33 13.15 -5.21
C PHE A 91 -10.39 13.03 -4.08
N VAL A 92 -10.14 12.21 -3.07
CA VAL A 92 -11.11 11.97 -2.00
C VAL A 92 -11.24 13.16 -1.04
N LEU A 93 -10.12 13.76 -0.64
CA LEU A 93 -10.12 14.78 0.40
C LEU A 93 -10.34 16.19 -0.14
N LEU A 94 -9.82 16.49 -1.33
CA LEU A 94 -9.89 17.82 -1.95
C LEU A 94 -10.85 17.87 -3.14
N GLU A 95 -11.52 16.76 -3.48
CA GLU A 95 -12.38 16.66 -4.66
C GLU A 95 -11.64 17.03 -5.96
N GLU A 96 -10.34 16.72 -6.02
CA GLU A 96 -9.52 16.98 -7.19
C GLU A 96 -9.74 15.89 -8.26
N TYR A 97 -10.74 16.11 -9.12
CA TYR A 97 -11.09 15.18 -10.19
C TYR A 97 -10.03 15.15 -11.32
N PRO A 98 -9.63 13.95 -11.81
CA PRO A 98 -8.77 13.82 -12.98
C PRO A 98 -9.46 14.40 -14.23
N ARG A 99 -8.74 15.24 -15.00
CA ARG A 99 -9.24 15.85 -16.25
C ARG A 99 -9.03 14.97 -17.50
N GLY A 100 -8.60 13.72 -17.33
CA GLY A 100 -8.29 12.80 -18.42
C GLY A 100 -7.87 11.42 -17.91
N ILE A 101 -7.02 10.74 -18.70
CA ILE A 101 -6.45 9.42 -18.36
C ILE A 101 -5.22 9.51 -17.44
N PHE A 102 -4.64 10.71 -17.30
CA PHE A 102 -3.50 10.95 -16.44
C PHE A 102 -3.90 11.89 -15.29
N PRO A 103 -3.72 11.47 -14.02
CA PRO A 103 -3.81 12.40 -12.91
C PRO A 103 -2.60 13.34 -12.89
N THR A 104 -2.76 14.55 -12.33
CA THR A 104 -1.68 15.53 -12.25
C THR A 104 -0.47 14.95 -11.51
N PHE A 105 0.71 14.94 -12.14
CA PHE A 105 1.95 14.51 -11.50
C PHE A 105 2.48 15.61 -10.57
N ARG A 106 2.33 15.42 -9.26
CA ARG A 106 2.74 16.38 -8.23
C ARG A 106 3.99 15.91 -7.52
N PHE A 107 5.15 16.13 -8.13
CA PHE A 107 6.45 15.64 -7.64
C PHE A 107 6.73 16.07 -6.19
N ASP A 108 6.41 17.32 -5.84
CA ASP A 108 6.52 17.87 -4.48
C ASP A 108 5.72 17.06 -3.45
N ARG A 109 4.48 16.69 -3.77
CA ARG A 109 3.59 15.91 -2.89
C ARG A 109 3.96 14.43 -2.86
N ILE A 110 4.40 13.88 -3.99
CA ILE A 110 4.93 12.50 -4.07
C ILE A 110 6.15 12.36 -3.18
N LEU A 111 7.11 13.30 -3.26
CA LEU A 111 8.31 13.27 -2.44
C LEU A 111 8.01 13.49 -0.96
N ALA A 112 7.09 14.41 -0.64
CA ALA A 112 6.63 14.60 0.74
C ALA A 112 5.96 13.33 1.31
N TYR A 113 5.12 12.66 0.52
CA TYR A 113 4.47 11.42 0.90
C TYR A 113 5.51 10.31 1.14
N PHE A 114 6.43 10.12 0.19
CA PHE A 114 7.54 9.16 0.33
C PHE A 114 8.36 9.42 1.59
N GLY A 115 8.74 10.67 1.86
CA GLY A 115 9.48 11.02 3.07
C GLY A 115 8.75 10.65 4.36
N ARG A 116 7.41 10.76 4.39
CA ARG A 116 6.60 10.33 5.55
C ARG A 116 6.49 8.81 5.67
N VAL A 117 6.36 8.09 4.55
CA VAL A 117 6.41 6.62 4.54
C VAL A 117 7.76 6.15 5.08
N LEU A 118 8.86 6.73 4.60
CA LEU A 118 10.22 6.41 5.05
C LEU A 118 10.39 6.70 6.55
N LEU A 119 9.95 7.87 7.01
CA LEU A 119 9.99 8.24 8.43
C LEU A 119 9.21 7.25 9.31
N LEU A 120 8.01 6.84 8.90
CA LEU A 120 7.25 5.82 9.64
C LEU A 120 7.94 4.46 9.60
N GLY A 121 8.49 4.05 8.46
CA GLY A 121 9.24 2.80 8.33
C GLY A 121 10.44 2.74 9.27
N ILE A 122 11.26 3.80 9.28
CA ILE A 122 12.41 3.93 10.19
C ILE A 122 11.96 3.92 11.65
N LEU A 123 10.91 4.68 11.99
CA LEU A 123 10.36 4.71 13.34
C LEU A 123 9.91 3.32 13.81
N MET A 124 9.18 2.59 12.97
CA MET A 124 8.72 1.23 13.30
C MET A 124 9.88 0.24 13.41
N ALA A 125 10.89 0.35 12.54
CA ALA A 125 12.10 -0.48 12.61
C ALA A 125 12.86 -0.26 13.91
N ILE A 126 13.09 1.01 14.30
CA ILE A 126 13.73 1.36 15.58
C ILE A 126 12.90 0.85 16.76
N ALA A 127 11.57 1.01 16.72
CA ALA A 127 10.68 0.54 17.77
C ALA A 127 10.67 -0.99 17.92
N PHE A 128 11.02 -1.73 16.85
CA PHE A 128 11.11 -3.19 16.88
C PHE A 128 12.47 -3.71 17.39
N LEU A 129 13.55 -2.91 17.35
CA LEU A 129 14.89 -3.36 17.77
C LEU A 129 14.94 -3.99 19.17
N PRO A 130 14.28 -3.44 20.22
CA PRO A 130 14.31 -4.04 21.55
C PRO A 130 13.68 -5.44 21.61
N ALA A 131 12.78 -5.76 20.67
CA ALA A 131 12.14 -7.08 20.62
C ALA A 131 13.16 -8.20 20.35
N GLY A 132 14.23 -7.94 19.59
CA GLY A 132 15.28 -8.92 19.33
C GLY A 132 16.04 -9.35 20.59
N ALA A 133 16.35 -8.40 21.48
CA ALA A 133 17.01 -8.69 22.75
C ALA A 133 16.11 -9.54 23.67
N VAL A 134 14.82 -9.18 23.75
CA VAL A 134 13.84 -9.96 24.53
C VAL A 134 13.68 -11.37 23.96
N LEU A 135 13.59 -11.51 22.63
CA LEU A 135 13.50 -12.81 21.97
C LEU A 135 14.71 -13.69 22.23
N SER A 136 15.92 -13.11 22.19
CA SER A 136 17.14 -13.83 22.56
C SER A 136 17.12 -14.30 24.01
N ALA A 137 16.58 -13.49 24.92
CA ALA A 137 16.49 -13.84 26.34
C ALA A 137 15.44 -14.93 26.62
N LEU A 138 14.36 -14.99 25.84
CA LEU A 138 13.30 -16.01 25.97
C LEU A 138 13.74 -17.40 25.48
N GLY A 139 14.83 -17.50 24.72
CA GLY A 139 15.41 -18.79 24.29
C GLY A 139 14.54 -19.60 23.32
N GLY A 140 13.49 -19.02 22.73
CA GLY A 140 12.60 -19.67 21.76
C GLY A 140 11.28 -20.21 22.35
N GLY A 141 10.62 -21.11 21.63
CA GLY A 141 9.39 -21.77 22.06
C GLY A 141 8.10 -20.92 22.02
N ALA A 142 7.02 -21.44 22.62
CA ALA A 142 5.68 -20.86 22.55
C ALA A 142 5.60 -19.43 23.13
N LEU A 143 6.35 -19.14 24.20
CA LEU A 143 6.39 -17.80 24.81
C LEU A 143 6.99 -16.76 23.85
N SER A 144 8.02 -17.13 23.09
CA SER A 144 8.60 -16.27 22.05
C SER A 144 7.58 -15.96 20.95
N VAL A 145 6.80 -16.95 20.51
CA VAL A 145 5.73 -16.75 19.52
C VAL A 145 4.66 -15.79 20.03
N VAL A 146 4.18 -15.98 21.26
CA VAL A 146 3.20 -15.09 21.88
C VAL A 146 3.75 -13.66 21.98
N PHE A 147 5.01 -13.51 22.40
CA PHE A 147 5.67 -12.21 22.47
C PHE A 147 5.74 -11.51 21.09
N VAL A 148 6.15 -12.23 20.03
CA VAL A 148 6.16 -11.68 18.66
C VAL A 148 4.78 -11.21 18.24
N ILE A 149 3.74 -12.01 18.48
CA ILE A 149 2.37 -11.64 18.10
C ILE A 149 1.95 -10.36 18.82
N VAL A 150 2.19 -10.26 20.13
CA VAL A 150 1.83 -9.08 20.93
C VAL A 150 2.56 -7.84 20.45
N ILE A 151 3.88 -7.90 20.24
CA ILE A 151 4.65 -6.72 19.81
C ILE A 151 4.28 -6.31 18.38
N VAL A 152 4.04 -7.26 17.47
CA VAL A 152 3.61 -6.96 16.10
C VAL A 152 2.24 -6.31 16.09
N VAL A 153 1.26 -6.84 16.81
CA VAL A 153 -0.08 -6.24 16.91
C VAL A 153 0.01 -4.83 17.50
N PHE A 154 0.81 -4.64 18.55
CA PHE A 154 1.04 -3.32 19.13
C PHE A 154 1.64 -2.33 18.12
N LEU A 155 2.69 -2.72 17.39
CA LEU A 155 3.32 -1.86 16.39
C LEU A 155 2.39 -1.56 15.21
N ILE A 156 1.57 -2.51 14.78
CA ILE A 156 0.55 -2.27 13.75
C ILE A 156 -0.45 -1.22 14.24
N ILE A 157 -0.93 -1.31 15.48
CA ILE A 157 -1.85 -0.31 16.04
C ILE A 157 -1.17 1.07 16.07
N CYS A 158 0.08 1.15 16.51
CA CYS A 158 0.85 2.39 16.51
C CYS A 158 1.04 2.95 15.09
N PHE A 159 1.35 2.09 14.12
CA PHE A 159 1.48 2.46 12.71
C PHE A 159 0.19 3.06 12.17
N TYR A 160 -0.96 2.41 12.36
CA TYR A 160 -2.26 2.92 11.90
C TYR A 160 -2.67 4.23 12.58
N ARG A 161 -2.28 4.45 13.83
CA ARG A 161 -2.50 5.75 14.50
C ARG A 161 -1.70 6.87 13.88
N LEU A 162 -0.46 6.60 13.49
CA LEU A 162 0.44 7.59 12.92
C LEU A 162 0.27 7.75 11.40
N SER A 163 -0.33 6.76 10.71
CA SER A 163 -0.46 6.76 9.25
C SER A 163 -1.33 7.88 8.70
N ILE A 164 -2.13 8.57 9.53
CA ILE A 164 -2.88 9.76 9.10
C ILE A 164 -1.98 10.92 8.63
N ILE A 165 -0.67 10.89 8.94
CA ILE A 165 0.28 11.85 8.36
C ILE A 165 0.49 11.67 6.84
N LEU A 166 0.18 10.48 6.31
CA LEU A 166 0.36 10.13 4.90
C LEU A 166 -0.63 10.89 4.00
N PRO A 167 -1.96 10.76 4.18
CA PRO A 167 -2.92 11.60 3.44
C PRO A 167 -2.68 13.10 3.69
N ALA A 168 -2.30 13.49 4.91
CA ALA A 168 -1.96 14.87 5.26
C ALA A 168 -0.84 15.44 4.37
N ALA A 169 0.21 14.65 4.12
CA ALA A 169 1.31 15.01 3.22
C ALA A 169 0.87 15.09 1.76
N ALA A 170 0.02 14.15 1.31
CA ALA A 170 -0.50 14.12 -0.07
C ALA A 170 -1.35 15.36 -0.41
N ILE A 171 -2.20 15.80 0.52
CA ILE A 171 -3.04 16.98 0.32
C ILE A 171 -2.29 18.31 0.55
N GLY A 172 -1.13 18.25 1.21
CA GLY A 172 -0.28 19.39 1.47
C GLY A 172 -0.53 20.13 2.77
N GLN A 173 -1.19 19.45 3.73
CA GLN A 173 -1.40 19.93 5.10
C GLN A 173 -0.68 19.00 6.09
N PRO A 174 0.67 18.99 6.13
CA PRO A 174 1.41 17.98 6.85
C PRO A 174 1.17 18.04 8.36
N LEU A 175 0.98 16.87 8.97
CA LEU A 175 0.87 16.70 10.42
C LEU A 175 2.20 16.25 11.02
N THR A 176 2.46 16.66 12.26
CA THR A 176 3.55 16.10 13.08
C THR A 176 3.15 14.75 13.69
N LEU A 177 4.13 13.94 14.12
CA LEU A 177 3.86 12.67 14.80
C LEU A 177 3.03 12.86 16.08
N GLY A 178 3.33 13.91 16.87
CA GLY A 178 2.58 14.23 18.09
C GLY A 178 1.13 14.62 17.80
N GLN A 179 0.89 15.44 16.76
CA GLN A 179 -0.47 15.76 16.31
C GLN A 179 -1.21 14.52 15.84
N ALA A 180 -0.56 13.64 15.07
CA ALA A 180 -1.19 12.41 14.60
C ALA A 180 -1.56 11.46 15.76
N TRP A 181 -0.68 11.33 16.74
CA TRP A 181 -0.93 10.54 17.94
C TRP A 181 -2.11 11.10 18.74
N ASN A 182 -2.14 12.41 18.98
CA ASN A 182 -3.20 13.06 19.75
C ASN A 182 -4.55 13.00 19.02
N ASN A 183 -4.57 13.23 17.71
CA ASN A 183 -5.80 13.18 16.92
C ASN A 183 -6.42 11.77 16.86
N THR A 184 -5.60 10.73 16.99
CA THR A 184 -6.03 9.32 17.03
C THR A 184 -6.07 8.74 18.43
N ALA A 185 -6.08 9.57 19.48
CA ALA A 185 -6.24 9.11 20.86
C ALA A 185 -7.57 8.34 21.03
N GLY A 186 -7.51 7.19 21.69
CA GLY A 186 -8.69 6.32 21.88
C GLY A 186 -9.09 5.49 20.64
N ALA A 187 -8.40 5.63 19.50
CA ALA A 187 -8.71 4.87 18.29
C ALA A 187 -8.32 3.37 18.36
N GLY A 188 -7.58 2.93 19.39
CA GLY A 188 -7.02 1.58 19.49
C GLY A 188 -8.05 0.46 19.31
N GLY A 189 -9.19 0.53 20.01
CA GLY A 189 -10.26 -0.45 19.85
C GLY A 189 -10.89 -0.45 18.45
N ALA A 190 -11.05 0.73 17.84
CA ALA A 190 -11.53 0.84 16.47
C ALA A 190 -10.53 0.26 15.46
N ILE A 191 -9.23 0.45 15.68
CA ILE A 191 -8.16 -0.10 14.84
C ILE A 191 -8.12 -1.63 14.97
N ILE A 192 -8.29 -2.21 16.16
CA ILE A 192 -8.37 -3.68 16.32
C ILE A 192 -9.53 -4.26 15.49
N VAL A 193 -10.72 -3.66 15.59
CA VAL A 193 -11.88 -4.10 14.80
C VAL A 193 -11.62 -3.92 13.30
N LEU A 194 -11.01 -2.81 12.90
CA LEU A 194 -10.61 -2.54 11.52
C LEU A 194 -9.64 -3.62 11.00
N LEU A 195 -8.60 -3.97 11.77
CA LEU A 195 -7.63 -5.00 11.41
C LEU A 195 -8.29 -6.38 11.26
N LEU A 196 -9.19 -6.74 12.18
CA LEU A 196 -9.91 -8.00 12.15
C LEU A 196 -10.81 -8.08 10.89
N VAL A 197 -11.57 -7.02 10.61
CA VAL A 197 -12.44 -6.97 9.43
C VAL A 197 -11.63 -6.97 8.15
N SER A 198 -10.53 -6.21 8.08
CA SER A 198 -9.62 -6.21 6.94
C SER A 198 -9.00 -7.59 6.72
N PHE A 199 -8.63 -8.31 7.79
CA PHE A 199 -8.13 -9.68 7.69
C PHE A 199 -9.18 -10.63 7.13
N VAL A 200 -10.40 -10.61 7.67
CA VAL A 200 -11.51 -11.44 7.16
C VAL A 200 -11.80 -11.12 5.70
N PHE A 201 -11.81 -9.83 5.33
CA PHE A 201 -11.98 -9.42 3.94
C PHE A 201 -10.89 -9.97 3.03
N GLN A 202 -9.62 -9.91 3.45
CA GLN A 202 -8.51 -10.44 2.65
C GLN A 202 -8.60 -11.96 2.49
N VAL A 203 -9.04 -12.69 3.52
CA VAL A 203 -9.33 -14.14 3.40
C VAL A 203 -10.43 -14.39 2.38
N VAL A 204 -11.53 -13.63 2.41
CA VAL A 204 -12.63 -13.76 1.44
C VAL A 204 -12.16 -13.46 0.02
N VAL A 205 -11.39 -12.37 -0.16
CA VAL A 205 -10.80 -12.01 -1.46
C VAL A 205 -9.90 -13.12 -1.98
N GLN A 206 -9.05 -13.70 -1.12
CA GLN A 206 -8.17 -14.80 -1.52
C GLN A 206 -8.97 -16.03 -1.94
N LEU A 207 -10.04 -16.39 -1.23
CA LEU A 207 -10.94 -17.48 -1.62
C LEU A 207 -11.59 -17.22 -2.98
N VAL A 208 -12.04 -15.99 -3.23
CA VAL A 208 -12.61 -15.59 -4.52
C VAL A 208 -11.57 -15.71 -5.64
N PHE A 209 -10.33 -15.24 -5.42
CA PHE A 209 -9.27 -15.37 -6.43
C PHE A 209 -8.90 -16.82 -6.70
N THR A 210 -8.84 -17.68 -5.67
CA THR A 210 -8.67 -19.13 -5.85
C THR A 210 -9.82 -19.73 -6.67
N ALA A 211 -11.06 -19.32 -6.42
CA ALA A 211 -12.21 -19.79 -7.22
C ALA A 211 -12.15 -19.28 -8.67
N LEU A 212 -11.74 -18.04 -8.90
CA LEU A 212 -11.57 -17.46 -10.24
C LEU A 212 -10.45 -18.14 -11.03
N ALA A 213 -9.46 -18.72 -10.36
CA ALA A 213 -8.37 -19.44 -11.03
C ALA A 213 -8.86 -20.66 -11.86
N PHE A 214 -10.05 -21.19 -11.55
CA PHE A 214 -10.69 -22.25 -12.34
C PHE A 214 -11.37 -21.73 -13.63
N ILE A 215 -11.50 -20.42 -13.79
CA ILE A 215 -12.03 -19.79 -15.00
C ILE A 215 -10.84 -19.34 -15.86
N PRO A 216 -10.61 -19.94 -17.05
CA PRO A 216 -9.54 -19.53 -17.95
C PRO A 216 -9.68 -18.05 -18.32
N VAL A 217 -8.60 -17.40 -18.76
CA VAL A 217 -8.52 -16.01 -19.28
C VAL A 217 -9.28 -14.94 -18.47
N LEU A 218 -10.62 -14.96 -18.45
CA LEU A 218 -11.47 -14.12 -17.63
C LEU A 218 -11.09 -14.14 -16.15
N GLY A 219 -10.81 -15.30 -15.55
CA GLY A 219 -10.41 -15.38 -14.14
C GLY A 219 -9.11 -14.64 -13.86
N VAL A 220 -8.14 -14.74 -14.77
CA VAL A 220 -6.85 -14.02 -14.70
C VAL A 220 -7.06 -12.52 -14.87
N LEU A 221 -7.83 -12.11 -15.87
CA LEU A 221 -8.12 -10.69 -16.13
C LEU A 221 -8.82 -10.02 -14.95
N LEU A 222 -9.80 -10.68 -14.34
CA LEU A 222 -10.49 -10.18 -13.15
C LEU A 222 -9.54 -10.11 -11.95
N SER A 223 -8.73 -11.15 -11.72
CA SER A 223 -7.76 -11.17 -10.62
C SER A 223 -6.72 -10.06 -10.75
N LEU A 224 -6.23 -9.79 -11.97
CA LEU A 224 -5.33 -8.68 -12.25
C LEU A 224 -6.00 -7.32 -12.03
N PHE A 225 -7.21 -7.13 -12.55
CA PHE A 225 -7.95 -5.88 -12.39
C PHE A 225 -8.19 -5.57 -10.90
N PHE A 226 -8.74 -6.52 -10.14
CA PHE A 226 -9.02 -6.31 -8.72
C PHE A 226 -7.75 -6.24 -7.88
N GLY A 227 -6.79 -7.13 -8.14
CA GLY A 227 -5.54 -7.24 -7.39
C GLY A 227 -4.64 -6.02 -7.53
N VAL A 228 -4.53 -5.47 -8.74
CA VAL A 228 -3.61 -4.36 -9.03
C VAL A 228 -4.29 -3.00 -8.83
N LEU A 229 -5.57 -2.85 -9.20
CA LEU A 229 -6.23 -1.54 -9.19
C LEU A 229 -7.10 -1.30 -7.95
N VAL A 230 -7.89 -2.30 -7.54
CA VAL A 230 -8.95 -2.09 -6.54
C VAL A 230 -8.45 -2.31 -5.12
N LEU A 231 -7.82 -3.45 -4.84
CA LEU A 231 -7.41 -3.82 -3.48
C LEU A 231 -6.38 -2.85 -2.86
N PRO A 232 -5.36 -2.36 -3.58
CA PRO A 232 -4.43 -1.37 -3.02
C PRO A 232 -5.15 -0.07 -2.65
N LEU A 233 -6.08 0.38 -3.49
CA LEU A 233 -6.87 1.59 -3.21
C LEU A 233 -7.81 1.44 -2.03
N ILE A 234 -8.32 0.24 -1.72
CA ILE A 234 -9.09 0.01 -0.48
C ILE A 234 -8.20 0.26 0.73
N ASN A 235 -6.97 -0.28 0.75
CA ASN A 235 -6.02 -0.06 1.85
C ASN A 235 -5.65 1.42 2.00
N VAL A 236 -5.45 2.13 0.90
CA VAL A 236 -5.19 3.57 0.89
C VAL A 236 -6.42 4.37 1.35
N SER A 237 -7.62 3.93 0.98
CA SER A 237 -8.89 4.54 1.39
C SER A 237 -9.13 4.42 2.89
N ILE A 238 -8.64 3.37 3.54
CA ILE A 238 -8.66 3.25 5.01
C ILE A 238 -7.89 4.42 5.63
N LEU A 239 -6.68 4.71 5.14
CA LEU A 239 -5.87 5.84 5.66
C LEU A 239 -6.56 7.18 5.43
N THR A 240 -7.13 7.34 4.23
CA THR A 240 -7.88 8.55 3.84
C THR A 240 -9.10 8.76 4.73
N THR A 241 -9.85 7.70 4.99
CA THR A 241 -11.05 7.71 5.84
C THR A 241 -10.67 8.00 7.29
N MET A 242 -9.58 7.40 7.79
CA MET A 242 -9.05 7.70 9.12
C MET A 242 -8.67 9.18 9.26
N TYR A 243 -8.01 9.77 8.25
CA TYR A 243 -7.73 11.20 8.25
C TYR A 243 -9.03 12.03 8.28
N GLY A 244 -9.99 11.72 7.41
CA GLY A 244 -11.28 12.42 7.37
C GLY A 244 -12.03 12.37 8.70
N VAL A 245 -12.04 11.22 9.39
CA VAL A 245 -12.73 11.06 10.68
C VAL A 245 -11.97 11.71 11.83
N PHE A 246 -10.66 11.44 11.95
CA PHE A 246 -9.90 11.84 13.14
C PHE A 246 -9.41 13.29 13.08
N VAL A 247 -9.14 13.82 11.88
CA VAL A 247 -8.61 15.17 11.67
C VAL A 247 -9.72 16.11 11.26
N GLU A 248 -10.40 15.83 10.15
CA GLU A 248 -11.46 16.71 9.60
C GLU A 248 -12.83 16.52 10.26
N LYS A 249 -12.97 15.55 11.16
CA LYS A 249 -14.23 15.22 11.87
C LYS A 249 -15.41 14.94 10.93
N ARG A 250 -15.15 14.39 9.74
CA ARG A 250 -16.18 13.95 8.78
C ARG A 250 -17.03 12.82 9.38
N GLN A 251 -18.33 12.87 9.12
CA GLN A 251 -19.25 11.81 9.53
C GLN A 251 -19.21 10.65 8.53
N LEU A 252 -19.21 9.42 9.06
CA LEU A 252 -19.31 8.20 8.23
C LEU A 252 -20.79 7.89 7.98
N THR A 253 -21.22 8.12 6.75
CA THR A 253 -22.49 7.61 6.20
C THR A 253 -22.29 6.27 5.52
#